data_AF-Q92GD2-F1
#
_entry.id   AF-Q92GD2-F1
#
_cell.length_a   1.000
_cell.length_b   1.000
_cell.length_c   1.000
_cell.angle_alpha   90.00
_cell.angle_beta   90.00
_cell.angle_gamma   90.00
#
_symmetry.space_group_name_H-M   'P 1'
#
loop_
_entity.id
_entity.type
_entity.pdbx_description
1 polymer ?
#
loop_
_entity_poly.entity_id
_entity_poly.type
_entity_poly.pdbx_seq_one_letter_code
_entity_poly.pdbx_strand_id
1 'polypeptide(L)'
;MLCHYHANILCFRTWKFFLYLIYHTAKHYLDILEGTFMIRILQPWYENLKKRQVKTPKIFFRDIGIYHALLGLNNYEALSTHPKIGASWEGFALEQIVRY
;
A
#
# COMPACT_ATOMS: atom_id res chain seq x y z
N MET A 1 -2.19 -9.35 6.20
CA MET A 1 -0.95 -9.54 5.39
C MET A 1 -0.71 -8.39 4.43
N LEU A 2 -1.60 -8.11 3.46
CA LEU A 2 -1.46 -6.98 2.53
C LEU A 2 -1.64 -5.61 3.22
N CYS A 3 -2.57 -5.51 4.18
CA CYS A 3 -2.69 -4.38 5.12
C CYS A 3 -1.36 -4.04 5.81
N HIS A 4 -0.49 -5.02 6.05
CA HIS A 4 0.79 -4.75 6.68
C HIS A 4 1.76 -4.00 5.74
N TYR A 5 1.56 -4.05 4.43
CA TYR A 5 2.39 -3.35 3.45
C TYR A 5 1.86 -1.96 3.06
N HIS A 6 0.78 -1.49 3.69
CA HIS A 6 0.28 -0.14 3.48
C HIS A 6 1.38 0.91 3.75
N ALA A 7 1.53 1.87 2.83
CA ALA A 7 2.55 2.91 2.80
C ALA A 7 4.02 2.44 2.67
N ASN A 8 4.25 1.13 2.49
CA ASN A 8 5.58 0.56 2.31
C ASN A 8 5.95 0.38 0.83
N ILE A 9 7.26 0.29 0.58
CA ILE A 9 7.83 0.04 -0.74
C ILE A 9 7.54 -1.41 -1.16
N LEU A 10 6.98 -1.59 -2.35
CA LEU A 10 6.58 -2.88 -2.90
C LEU A 10 7.78 -3.66 -3.44
N CYS A 11 8.48 -4.38 -2.57
CA CYS A 11 9.46 -5.35 -3.02
C CYS A 11 8.81 -6.70 -3.31
N PHE A 12 8.66 -7.05 -4.59
CA PHE A 12 8.06 -8.33 -5.00
C PHE A 12 8.83 -9.57 -4.49
N ARG A 13 10.13 -9.46 -4.22
CA ARG A 13 10.90 -10.55 -3.58
C ARG A 13 10.35 -10.87 -2.20
N THR A 14 9.97 -9.86 -1.43
CA THR A 14 9.45 -10.02 -0.07
C THR A 14 8.01 -10.55 -0.08
N TRP A 15 7.21 -10.18 -1.09
CA TRP A 15 5.82 -10.65 -1.24
C TRP A 15 5.67 -12.13 -1.57
N LYS A 16 6.57 -12.68 -2.40
CA LYS A 16 6.57 -14.11 -2.78
C LYS A 16 6.53 -15.03 -1.55
N PHE A 17 7.23 -14.63 -0.49
CA PHE A 17 7.32 -15.41 0.74
C PHE A 17 6.01 -15.41 1.54
N PHE A 18 5.24 -14.32 1.50
CA PHE A 18 4.05 -14.17 2.36
C PHE A 18 2.76 -14.74 1.77
N LEU A 19 2.65 -14.79 0.45
CA LEU A 19 1.46 -15.35 -0.20
C LEU A 19 1.66 -16.80 -0.67
N TYR A 20 2.88 -17.36 -0.61
CA TYR A 20 3.23 -18.64 -1.26
C TYR A 20 2.77 -18.70 -2.73
N LEU A 21 2.56 -17.54 -3.36
CA LEU A 21 2.07 -17.41 -4.74
C LEU A 21 3.22 -17.11 -5.69
N ILE A 22 3.08 -17.58 -6.92
CA ILE A 22 3.98 -17.25 -8.03
C ILE A 22 3.86 -15.74 -8.32
N TYR A 23 4.99 -15.13 -8.74
CA TYR A 23 5.08 -13.68 -9.04
C TYR A 23 3.92 -13.15 -9.89
N HIS A 24 3.62 -13.88 -10.97
CA HIS A 24 2.58 -13.52 -11.92
C HIS A 24 1.19 -13.48 -11.29
N THR A 25 0.90 -14.43 -10.40
CA THR A 25 -0.38 -14.50 -9.69
C THR A 25 -0.54 -13.36 -8.70
N ALA A 26 0.50 -13.06 -7.92
CA ALA A 26 0.46 -11.92 -6.98
C ALA A 26 0.29 -10.58 -7.70
N LYS A 27 0.96 -10.41 -8.84
CA LYS A 27 0.80 -9.21 -9.68
C LYS A 27 -0.62 -9.13 -10.25
N HIS A 28 -1.16 -10.24 -10.76
CA HIS A 28 -2.52 -10.26 -11.29
C HIS A 28 -3.58 -9.86 -10.25
N TYR A 29 -3.47 -10.34 -9.00
CA TYR A 29 -4.36 -9.90 -7.93
C TYR A 29 -4.20 -8.43 -7.58
N LEU A 30 -2.98 -7.90 -7.60
CA LEU A 30 -2.74 -6.46 -7.43
C LEU A 30 -3.39 -5.65 -8.55
N ASP A 31 -3.25 -6.09 -9.80
CA ASP A 31 -3.87 -5.44 -10.96
C ASP A 31 -5.41 -5.44 -10.84
N ILE A 32 -6.00 -6.54 -10.35
CA ILE A 32 -7.45 -6.62 -10.05
C ILE A 32 -7.82 -5.63 -8.93
N LEU A 33 -7.05 -5.58 -7.84
CA LEU A 33 -7.34 -4.70 -6.70
C LEU A 33 -7.17 -3.22 -7.04
N GLU A 34 -6.24 -2.90 -7.94
CA GLU A 34 -6.10 -1.57 -8.52
C GLU A 34 -7.29 -1.24 -9.43
N GLY A 35 -7.67 -2.16 -10.32
CA GLY A 35 -8.81 -1.99 -11.24
C GLY A 35 -10.17 -1.90 -10.56
N THR A 36 -10.31 -2.49 -9.37
CA THR A 36 -11.51 -2.39 -8.51
C THR A 36 -11.46 -1.21 -7.54
N PHE A 37 -10.45 -0.34 -7.65
CA PHE A 37 -10.25 0.82 -6.78
C PHE A 37 -10.09 0.52 -5.29
N MET A 38 -9.81 -0.73 -4.92
CA MET A 38 -9.53 -1.11 -3.52
C MET A 38 -8.15 -0.61 -3.07
N ILE A 39 -7.20 -0.64 -4.00
CA ILE A 39 -5.80 -0.32 -3.77
C ILE A 39 -5.33 0.73 -4.77
N ARG A 40 -4.32 1.51 -4.37
CA ARG A 40 -3.58 2.42 -5.23
C ARG A 40 -2.11 2.04 -5.24
N ILE A 41 -1.53 2.00 -6.44
CA ILE A 41 -0.09 1.82 -6.63
C ILE A 41 0.51 3.17 -6.96
N LEU A 42 1.20 3.78 -5.99
CA LEU A 42 1.91 5.04 -6.19
C LEU A 42 3.25 4.77 -6.88
N GLN A 43 3.36 5.21 -8.12
CA GLN A 43 4.61 5.15 -8.86
C GLN A 43 5.62 6.14 -8.27
N PRO A 44 6.91 5.78 -8.19
CA PRO A 44 7.93 6.69 -7.69
C PRO A 44 8.07 7.87 -8.64
N TRP A 45 8.18 9.08 -8.09
CA TRP A 45 8.60 10.25 -8.87
C TRP A 45 10.02 10.03 -9.39
N TYR A 46 10.23 10.18 -10.69
CA TYR A 46 11.57 10.09 -11.27
C TYR A 46 11.79 11.20 -12.29
N GLU A 47 12.97 11.80 -12.23
CA GLU A 47 13.52 12.66 -13.28
C GLU A 47 14.65 11.88 -13.98
N ASN A 48 14.87 12.11 -15.28
CA ASN A 48 15.82 11.37 -16.13
C ASN A 48 17.30 11.67 -15.78
N LEU A 49 17.71 11.42 -14.54
CA LEU A 49 19.07 11.66 -14.05
C LEU A 49 19.95 10.43 -14.22
N LYS A 50 20.32 10.07 -15.46
CA LYS A 50 21.45 9.18 -15.92
C LYS A 50 21.83 7.91 -15.10
N LYS A 51 21.10 7.53 -14.04
CA LYS A 51 21.36 6.45 -13.09
C LYS A 51 20.20 5.48 -13.10
N ARG A 52 20.55 4.21 -12.98
CA ARG A 52 19.62 3.08 -12.92
C ARG A 52 19.04 2.99 -11.51
N GLN A 53 18.10 3.87 -11.16
CA GLN A 53 17.32 3.73 -9.94
C GLN A 53 16.30 2.62 -10.12
N VAL A 54 16.27 1.67 -9.18
CA VAL A 54 15.23 0.64 -9.14
C VAL A 54 13.94 1.35 -8.74
N LYS A 55 13.06 1.56 -9.72
CA LYS A 55 11.74 2.18 -9.52
C LYS A 55 10.85 1.19 -8.79
N THR A 56 10.67 1.38 -7.49
CA THR A 56 9.80 0.51 -6.70
C THR A 56 8.56 1.29 -6.26
N PRO A 57 7.36 0.85 -6.67
CA PRO A 57 6.14 1.55 -6.30
C PRO A 57 5.81 1.35 -4.83
N LYS A 58 4.99 2.24 -4.26
CA LYS A 58 4.38 2.08 -2.94
C LYS A 58 2.91 1.67 -3.09
N ILE A 59 2.39 0.89 -2.13
CA ILE A 59 0.98 0.49 -2.09
C ILE A 59 0.22 1.27 -1.03
N PHE A 60 -0.95 1.76 -1.40
CA PHE A 60 -1.91 2.35 -0.48
C PHE A 60 -3.28 1.68 -0.60
N PHE A 61 -3.98 1.57 0.51
CA PHE A 61 -5.41 1.27 0.52
C PHE A 61 -6.12 2.60 0.30
N ARG A 62 -7.14 2.61 -0.57
CA ARG A 62 -7.89 3.83 -0.83
C ARG A 62 -8.83 4.19 0.32
N ASP A 63 -9.45 3.17 0.90
CA ASP A 63 -10.36 3.34 2.03
C ASP A 63 -9.65 2.99 3.34
N ILE A 64 -9.59 3.97 4.24
CA ILE A 64 -8.96 3.83 5.56
C ILE A 64 -9.83 3.08 6.55
N GLY A 65 -11.16 3.17 6.42
CA GLY A 65 -12.07 2.36 7.21
C GLY A 65 -11.86 0.87 6.93
N ILE A 66 -11.75 0.50 5.64
CA ILE A 66 -11.41 -0.88 5.24
C ILE A 66 -10.02 -1.25 5.76
N TYR A 67 -9.03 -0.36 5.65
CA TYR A 67 -7.68 -0.59 6.17
C TYR A 67 -7.67 -0.86 7.68
N HIS A 68 -8.37 -0.06 8.47
CA HIS A 68 -8.49 -0.21 9.92
C HIS A 68 -9.22 -1.48 10.30
N ALA A 69 -10.33 -1.80 9.61
CA ALA A 69 -11.05 -3.05 9.81
C ALA A 69 -10.17 -4.27 9.53
N LEU A 70 -9.34 -4.24 8.47
CA LEU A 70 -8.37 -5.30 8.14
C LEU A 70 -7.20 -5.41 9.13
N LEU A 71 -6.97 -4.37 9.94
CA LEU A 71 -6.00 -4.39 11.05
C LEU A 71 -6.64 -4.71 12.40
N GLY A 72 -7.98 -4.83 12.47
CA GLY A 72 -8.71 -5.00 13.72
C GLY A 72 -8.73 -3.75 14.61
N LEU A 73 -8.53 -2.56 14.01
CA LEU A 73 -8.54 -1.28 14.71
C LEU A 73 -9.95 -0.69 14.66
N ASN A 74 -10.70 -0.84 15.75
CA ASN A 74 -12.09 -0.38 15.81
C ASN A 74 -12.25 0.96 16.57
N ASN A 75 -11.28 1.31 17.41
CA ASN A 75 -11.36 2.46 18.31
C ASN A 75 -10.14 3.37 18.15
N TYR A 76 -10.30 4.66 18.48
CA TYR A 76 -9.23 5.65 18.41
C TYR A 76 -8.03 5.30 19.31
N GLU A 77 -8.26 4.81 20.53
CA GLU A 77 -7.21 4.40 21.46
C GLU A 77 -6.32 3.26 20.89
N ALA A 78 -6.96 2.34 20.17
CA ALA A 78 -6.26 1.26 19.48
C ALA A 78 -5.41 1.82 18.33
N LEU A 79 -5.92 2.82 17.59
CA LEU A 79 -5.17 3.47 16.52
C LEU A 79 -3.99 4.29 17.06
N SER A 80 -4.17 5.06 18.14
CA SER A 80 -3.14 5.95 18.70
C SER A 80 -1.92 5.21 19.23
N THR A 81 -2.11 3.98 19.70
CA THR A 81 -1.04 3.12 20.21
C THR A 81 -0.46 2.19 19.14
N HIS A 82 -1.11 2.07 17.97
CA HIS A 82 -0.69 1.17 16.92
C HIS A 82 0.51 1.74 16.14
N PRO A 83 1.58 0.96 15.89
CA PRO A 83 2.79 1.44 15.21
C PRO A 83 2.55 1.89 13.75
N LYS A 84 1.36 1.64 13.20
CA LYS A 84 0.98 2.03 11.82
C LYS A 84 0.11 3.26 11.71
N ILE A 85 -0.01 4.04 12.78
CA ILE A 85 -0.71 5.32 12.73
C ILE A 85 -0.13 6.26 11.65
N GLY A 86 1.20 6.30 11.51
CA GLY A 86 1.86 7.10 10.46
C GLY A 86 1.46 6.64 9.05
N ALA A 87 1.49 5.33 8.79
CA ALA A 87 1.07 4.77 7.51
C ALA A 87 -0.41 5.07 7.21
N SER A 88 -1.27 4.96 8.23
CA SER A 88 -2.70 5.34 8.12
C SER A 88 -2.87 6.81 7.74
N TRP A 89 -2.07 7.70 8.32
CA TRP A 89 -2.12 9.13 8.03
C TRP A 89 -1.62 9.45 6.62
N GLU A 90 -0.51 8.83 6.20
CA GLU A 90 0.02 8.99 4.85
C GLU A 90 -1.00 8.57 3.78
N GLY A 91 -1.67 7.43 3.98
CA GLY A 91 -2.75 6.98 3.09
C GLY A 91 -3.92 7.97 3.04
N PHE A 92 -4.28 8.56 4.17
CA PHE A 92 -5.36 9.55 4.26
C PHE A 92 -5.03 10.81 3.49
N ALA A 93 -3.87 11.39 3.80
CA ALA A 93 -3.40 12.61 3.15
C ALA A 93 -3.31 12.42 1.63
N LEU A 94 -2.79 11.28 1.17
CA LEU A 94 -2.69 10.98 -0.24
C LEU A 94 -4.05 10.94 -0.94
N GLU A 95 -5.03 10.22 -0.39
CA GLU A 95 -6.36 10.15 -1.01
C GLU A 95 -7.11 11.48 -0.93
N GLN A 96 -6.88 12.30 0.10
CA GLN A 96 -7.39 13.67 0.12
C GLN A 96 -6.77 14.52 -0.99
N ILE A 97 -5.45 14.47 -1.18
CA ILE A 97 -4.76 15.25 -2.22
C ILE A 97 -5.19 14.84 -3.62
N VAL A 98 -5.42 13.55 -3.89
CA VAL A 98 -5.85 13.08 -5.22
C VAL A 98 -7.31 13.42 -5.51
N ARG A 99 -8.12 13.65 -4.48
CA ARG A 99 -9.54 13.96 -4.62
C ARG A 99 -9.82 15.40 -5.08
N TYR A 100 -8.89 16.32 -4.81
CA TYR A 100 -8.98 17.74 -5.16
C TYR A 100 -8.00 18.09 -6.28
#